data_AF-A0A6P6MYX9-F1
#
_entry.id   AF-A0A6P6MYX9-F1
#
_cell.length_a   1.000
_cell.length_b   1.000
_cell.length_c   1.000
_cell.angle_alpha   90.00
_cell.angle_beta   90.00
_cell.angle_gamma   90.00
#
_symmetry.space_group_name_H-M   'P 1'
#
loop_
_entity.id
_entity.type
_entity.pdbx_description
1 polymer ?
#
loop_
_entity_poly.entity_id
_entity_poly.type
_entity_poly.pdbx_seq_one_letter_code
_entity_poly.pdbx_strand_id
1 'polypeptide(L)'
;MFSEIRAVFTRRFLLQNTALEIFMANRTSVMFNFPDQPTVKKVVYSLPCVGVGTSYGLPQARRISLASPRQLFKSSNMTQRWQRREISNFEYLMFLNTIAGRTYNDLNQYPVFPWVLTNYESEELDLTVPSNFRDLSKPIGALNPKRAVFYADRYESWDEETPPCHYTTHYSTAASTLHWLVRIEPFTTFFLNANGNKFDHPNRTFSGIARSWRHCQRDTADVKVQHYYLQLSGMRQSCPVTALQEGVIRANGVKLKSLSVIDLSAHYEAVEELLAHEQSSLEDVDHDASCPDCSRLRVDPEFYYLPEMFVNNNGYCLGDRDDGVPVCDVELPAWAKKPEDFVRINRMALESEFVSCQLHQWIDLIFGYKQRGPEAARALNVFHHLTYEGSVNLDSLASDPRCA
;
A
#
# COMPACT_ATOMS: atom_id res chain seq x y z
N MET A 1 1.99 -18.35 26.35
CA MET A 1 2.06 -18.05 24.90
C MET A 1 0.74 -17.52 24.35
N PHE A 2 -0.42 -18.15 24.62
CA PHE A 2 -1.72 -17.59 24.20
C PHE A 2 -2.23 -16.38 25.01
N SER A 3 -1.74 -16.19 26.24
CA SER A 3 -2.08 -15.05 27.09
C SER A 3 -1.73 -13.69 26.49
N GLU A 4 -0.74 -13.66 25.59
CA GLU A 4 -0.23 -12.43 24.98
C GLU A 4 -1.02 -11.99 23.75
N ILE A 5 -1.90 -12.84 23.21
CA ILE A 5 -2.68 -12.51 22.02
C ILE A 5 -3.76 -11.48 22.40
N ARG A 6 -3.80 -10.36 21.68
CA ARG A 6 -4.74 -9.25 21.90
C ARG A 6 -5.76 -9.06 20.80
N ALA A 7 -5.42 -9.41 19.57
CA ALA A 7 -6.36 -9.38 18.45
C ALA A 7 -5.96 -10.41 17.39
N VAL A 8 -6.97 -10.92 16.68
CA VAL A 8 -6.82 -11.86 15.56
C VAL A 8 -7.71 -11.37 14.43
N PHE A 9 -7.12 -11.13 13.27
CA PHE A 9 -7.83 -10.69 12.08
C PHE A 9 -7.61 -11.67 10.93
N THR A 10 -8.67 -12.01 10.20
CA THR A 10 -8.49 -12.57 8.86
C THR A 10 -7.86 -11.53 7.93
N ARG A 11 -7.04 -12.01 7.02
CA ARG A 11 -6.30 -11.23 6.03
C ARG A 11 -6.42 -11.87 4.66
N ARG A 12 -6.09 -11.07 3.66
CA ARG A 12 -5.86 -11.58 2.32
C ARG A 12 -4.36 -11.74 2.08
N PHE A 13 -4.00 -12.67 1.22
CA PHE A 13 -2.66 -12.80 0.66
C PHE A 13 -2.83 -13.03 -0.84
N LEU A 14 -2.18 -12.20 -1.67
CA LEU A 14 -2.41 -12.19 -3.14
C LEU A 14 -3.91 -12.13 -3.49
N LEU A 15 -4.65 -11.27 -2.78
CA LEU A 15 -6.10 -11.09 -2.89
C LEU A 15 -6.96 -12.32 -2.52
N GLN A 16 -6.37 -13.44 -2.10
CA GLN A 16 -7.07 -14.62 -1.59
C GLN A 16 -7.33 -14.48 -0.10
N ASN A 17 -8.55 -14.77 0.37
CA ASN A 17 -8.92 -14.65 1.79
C ASN A 17 -8.42 -15.83 2.64
N THR A 18 -7.13 -16.16 2.53
CA THR A 18 -6.51 -17.36 3.08
C THR A 18 -5.49 -17.05 4.17
N ALA A 19 -5.44 -15.80 4.65
CA ALA A 19 -4.45 -15.38 5.64
C ALA A 19 -5.06 -14.94 6.98
N LEU A 20 -4.19 -14.84 7.98
CA LEU A 20 -4.50 -14.46 9.35
C LEU A 20 -3.36 -13.62 9.92
N GLU A 21 -3.69 -12.56 10.66
CA GLU A 21 -2.72 -11.78 11.42
C GLU A 21 -3.07 -11.77 12.90
N ILE A 22 -2.05 -12.02 13.74
CA ILE A 22 -2.16 -12.09 15.19
C ILE A 22 -1.38 -10.93 15.80
N PHE A 23 -2.05 -10.12 16.62
CA PHE A 23 -1.44 -8.99 17.35
C PHE A 23 -1.20 -9.36 18.80
N MET A 24 -0.02 -9.04 19.30
CA MET A 24 0.49 -9.41 20.61
C MET A 24 0.46 -8.21 21.59
N ALA A 25 0.58 -8.49 22.89
CA ALA A 25 0.52 -7.47 23.95
C ALA A 25 1.64 -6.43 23.88
N ASN A 26 2.81 -6.81 23.37
CA ASN A 26 3.96 -5.95 23.11
C ASN A 26 3.82 -5.12 21.81
N ARG A 27 2.63 -5.09 21.19
CA ARG A 27 2.32 -4.39 19.94
C ARG A 27 3.01 -4.93 18.69
N THR A 28 3.70 -6.07 18.76
CA THR A 28 4.14 -6.76 17.55
C THR A 28 2.97 -7.55 16.93
N SER A 29 3.05 -7.82 15.64
CA SER A 29 2.14 -8.72 14.95
C SER A 29 2.89 -9.71 14.07
N VAL A 30 2.26 -10.85 13.79
CA VAL A 30 2.76 -11.85 12.86
C VAL A 30 1.62 -12.27 11.93
N MET A 31 1.91 -12.33 10.64
CA MET A 31 0.96 -12.75 9.60
C MET A 31 1.28 -14.16 9.10
N PHE A 32 0.23 -14.92 8.81
CA PHE A 32 0.28 -16.29 8.31
C PHE A 32 -0.65 -16.43 7.10
N ASN A 33 -0.19 -17.02 6.00
CA ASN A 33 -1.05 -17.50 4.92
C ASN A 33 -1.27 -19.02 5.01
N PHE A 34 -2.45 -19.49 4.65
CA PHE A 34 -2.86 -20.90 4.69
C PHE A 34 -3.27 -21.38 3.29
N PRO A 35 -3.39 -22.69 3.07
CA PRO A 35 -3.81 -23.22 1.78
C PRO A 35 -5.23 -22.80 1.38
N ASP A 36 -6.14 -22.67 2.35
CA ASP A 36 -7.56 -22.42 2.08
C ASP A 36 -8.28 -21.71 3.24
N GLN A 37 -9.45 -21.13 2.93
CA GLN A 37 -10.30 -20.48 3.93
C GLN A 37 -10.79 -21.41 5.06
N PRO A 38 -11.21 -22.66 4.80
CA PRO A 38 -11.56 -23.62 5.85
C PRO A 38 -10.44 -23.81 6.88
N THR A 39 -9.19 -23.79 6.48
CA THR A 39 -8.02 -23.89 7.36
C THR A 39 -7.88 -22.66 8.23
N VAL A 40 -7.99 -21.44 7.67
CA VAL A 40 -8.04 -20.18 8.45
C VAL A 40 -9.12 -20.27 9.53
N LYS A 41 -10.33 -20.72 9.17
CA LYS A 41 -11.44 -20.89 10.10
C LYS A 41 -11.07 -21.85 11.23
N LYS A 42 -10.53 -23.04 10.93
CA LYS A 42 -10.08 -24.02 11.94
C LYS A 42 -9.04 -23.43 12.90
N VAL A 43 -8.08 -22.65 12.38
CA VAL A 43 -7.06 -21.98 13.19
C VAL A 43 -7.68 -20.96 14.13
N VAL A 44 -8.59 -20.10 13.65
CA VAL A 44 -9.30 -19.14 14.51
C VAL A 44 -10.08 -19.82 15.63
N TYR A 45 -10.74 -20.96 15.35
CA TYR A 45 -11.42 -21.74 16.39
C TYR A 45 -10.49 -22.33 17.44
N SER A 46 -9.22 -22.51 17.11
CA SER A 46 -8.18 -23.01 18.02
C SER A 46 -7.50 -21.90 18.83
N LEU A 47 -7.69 -20.63 18.44
CA LEU A 47 -7.10 -19.47 19.12
C LEU A 47 -7.99 -18.92 20.26
N PRO A 48 -7.41 -18.10 21.16
CA PRO A 48 -8.15 -17.36 22.17
C PRO A 48 -9.27 -16.50 21.56
N CYS A 49 -10.38 -16.36 22.29
CA CYS A 49 -11.57 -15.63 21.84
C CYS A 49 -11.40 -14.11 22.02
N VAL A 50 -10.40 -13.52 21.34
CA VAL A 50 -10.05 -12.10 21.48
C VAL A 50 -10.73 -11.18 20.48
N GLY A 51 -11.35 -11.75 19.43
CA GLY A 51 -11.90 -10.96 18.33
C GLY A 51 -10.82 -10.12 17.63
N VAL A 52 -11.17 -8.89 17.27
CA VAL A 52 -10.26 -7.91 16.65
C VAL A 52 -9.70 -6.91 17.68
N GLY A 53 -9.62 -7.33 18.94
CA GLY A 53 -9.21 -6.48 20.07
C GLY A 53 -10.35 -5.62 20.62
N THR A 54 -10.03 -4.77 21.60
CA THR A 54 -11.00 -3.97 22.36
C THR A 54 -11.19 -2.55 21.82
N SER A 55 -10.25 -2.07 20.99
CA SER A 55 -10.17 -0.66 20.60
C SER A 55 -11.27 -0.19 19.63
N TYR A 56 -11.92 -1.12 18.93
CA TYR A 56 -12.88 -0.81 17.85
C TYR A 56 -14.35 -0.90 18.27
N GLY A 57 -14.63 -1.03 19.58
CA GLY A 57 -16.00 -1.13 20.08
C GLY A 57 -16.75 -2.38 19.61
N LEU A 58 -16.01 -3.44 19.25
CA LEU A 58 -16.55 -4.70 18.78
C LEU A 58 -16.45 -5.79 19.86
N PRO A 59 -17.39 -6.75 19.91
CA PRO A 59 -17.30 -7.87 20.84
C PRO A 59 -16.04 -8.73 20.62
N GLN A 60 -15.40 -9.16 21.70
CA GLN A 60 -14.28 -10.12 21.63
C GLN A 60 -14.81 -11.54 21.38
N ALA A 61 -15.12 -11.81 20.11
CA ALA A 61 -15.66 -13.09 19.68
C ALA A 61 -14.94 -13.61 18.44
N ARG A 62 -14.74 -14.94 18.33
CA ARG A 62 -14.13 -15.57 17.13
C ARG A 62 -14.85 -15.24 15.83
N ARG A 63 -16.19 -15.08 15.90
CA ARG A 63 -17.00 -14.63 14.76
C ARG A 63 -16.60 -13.23 14.25
N ILE A 64 -16.09 -12.37 15.13
CA ILE A 64 -15.62 -11.02 14.78
C ILE A 64 -14.23 -11.11 14.13
N SER A 65 -13.36 -12.02 14.58
CA SER A 65 -12.09 -12.30 13.87
C SER A 65 -12.31 -12.79 12.44
N LEU A 66 -13.40 -13.51 12.18
CA LEU A 66 -13.80 -14.03 10.86
C LEU A 66 -14.72 -13.08 10.07
N ALA A 67 -15.04 -11.91 10.62
CA ALA A 67 -15.96 -10.98 9.97
C ALA A 67 -15.29 -10.30 8.77
N SER A 68 -16.07 -10.05 7.71
CA SER A 68 -15.57 -9.32 6.55
C SER A 68 -15.27 -7.84 6.90
N PRO A 69 -14.39 -7.16 6.15
CA PRO A 69 -14.13 -5.73 6.33
C PRO A 69 -15.41 -4.88 6.41
N ARG A 70 -16.40 -5.19 5.55
CA ARG A 70 -17.70 -4.50 5.53
C ARG A 70 -18.51 -4.72 6.80
N GLN A 71 -18.47 -5.94 7.36
CA GLN A 71 -19.15 -6.26 8.62
C GLN A 71 -18.47 -5.56 9.81
N LEU A 72 -17.13 -5.53 9.83
CA LEU A 72 -16.35 -4.83 10.84
C LEU A 72 -16.64 -3.33 10.82
N PHE A 73 -16.61 -2.71 9.64
CA PHE A 73 -16.94 -1.29 9.47
C PHE A 73 -18.34 -0.97 9.99
N LYS A 74 -19.36 -1.73 9.55
CA LYS A 74 -20.76 -1.49 9.90
C LYS A 74 -21.04 -1.65 11.40
N SER A 75 -20.34 -2.56 12.07
CA SER A 75 -20.62 -2.93 13.47
C SER A 75 -19.75 -2.17 14.48
N SER A 76 -18.68 -1.53 14.01
CA SER A 76 -17.74 -0.74 14.83
C SER A 76 -18.36 0.60 15.22
N ASN A 77 -17.94 1.15 16.37
CA ASN A 77 -18.31 2.50 16.80
C ASN A 77 -17.29 3.57 16.37
N MET A 78 -16.22 3.19 15.67
CA MET A 78 -15.09 4.08 15.35
C MET A 78 -15.50 5.28 14.49
N THR A 79 -16.45 5.11 13.56
CA THR A 79 -16.95 6.24 12.74
C THR A 79 -17.65 7.30 13.61
N GLN A 80 -18.47 6.88 14.58
CA GLN A 80 -19.13 7.82 15.50
C GLN A 80 -18.12 8.50 16.42
N ARG A 81 -17.12 7.75 16.90
CA ARG A 81 -16.03 8.31 17.71
C ARG A 81 -15.23 9.36 16.93
N TRP A 82 -14.94 9.10 15.66
CA TRP A 82 -14.27 10.04 14.77
C TRP A 82 -15.11 11.31 14.54
N GLN A 83 -16.40 11.16 14.23
CA GLN A 83 -17.32 12.30 14.06
C GLN A 83 -17.46 13.16 15.33
N ARG A 84 -17.37 12.53 16.51
CA ARG A 84 -17.37 13.21 17.82
C ARG A 84 -16.00 13.75 18.24
N ARG A 85 -14.97 13.59 17.40
CA ARG A 85 -13.57 13.97 17.66
C ARG A 85 -12.96 13.27 18.88
N GLU A 86 -13.46 12.09 19.23
CA GLU A 86 -12.88 11.21 20.25
C GLU A 86 -11.64 10.46 19.74
N ILE A 87 -11.48 10.39 18.41
CA ILE A 87 -10.29 9.89 17.72
C ILE A 87 -9.94 10.83 16.57
N SER A 88 -8.65 10.93 16.26
CA SER A 88 -8.12 11.83 15.24
C SER A 88 -8.35 11.30 13.81
N ASN A 89 -8.13 12.14 12.79
CA ASN A 89 -8.17 11.72 11.39
C ASN A 89 -7.16 10.61 11.11
N PHE A 90 -5.93 10.74 11.61
CA PHE A 90 -4.91 9.70 11.50
C PHE A 90 -5.35 8.37 12.13
N GLU A 91 -5.91 8.40 13.35
CA GLU A 91 -6.36 7.18 14.03
C GLU A 91 -7.51 6.50 13.28
N TYR A 92 -8.44 7.29 12.73
CA TYR A 92 -9.53 6.76 11.92
C TYR A 92 -9.02 6.17 10.59
N LEU A 93 -8.05 6.80 9.93
CA LEU A 93 -7.39 6.25 8.74
C LEU A 93 -6.64 4.95 9.04
N MET A 94 -5.94 4.86 10.17
CA MET A 94 -5.31 3.62 10.61
C MET A 94 -6.33 2.51 10.90
N PHE A 95 -7.46 2.85 11.51
CA PHE A 95 -8.57 1.92 11.70
C PHE A 95 -9.09 1.38 10.36
N LEU A 96 -9.40 2.27 9.41
CA LEU A 96 -9.91 1.89 8.08
C LEU A 96 -8.92 0.98 7.34
N ASN A 97 -7.63 1.33 7.33
CA ASN A 97 -6.58 0.50 6.76
C ASN A 97 -6.56 -0.89 7.41
N THR A 98 -6.57 -0.96 8.74
CA THR A 98 -6.50 -2.22 9.49
C THR A 98 -7.68 -3.14 9.20
N ILE A 99 -8.91 -2.62 9.19
CA ILE A 99 -10.10 -3.43 8.91
C ILE A 99 -10.23 -3.77 7.42
N ALA A 100 -9.64 -2.97 6.53
CA ALA A 100 -9.50 -3.27 5.12
C ALA A 100 -8.40 -4.31 4.82
N GLY A 101 -7.79 -4.91 5.85
CA GLY A 101 -6.79 -5.96 5.71
C GLY A 101 -5.39 -5.45 5.37
N ARG A 102 -5.15 -4.14 5.43
CA ARG A 102 -3.82 -3.56 5.24
C ARG A 102 -2.93 -3.85 6.45
N THR A 103 -1.65 -4.10 6.23
CA THR A 103 -0.71 -4.54 7.27
C THR A 103 0.73 -4.14 6.94
N TYR A 104 1.55 -4.01 7.99
CA TYR A 104 2.99 -3.81 7.87
C TYR A 104 3.75 -5.12 7.54
N ASN A 105 3.12 -6.28 7.68
CA ASN A 105 3.74 -7.59 7.41
C ASN A 105 3.71 -7.98 5.92
N ASP A 106 2.92 -7.31 5.09
CA ASP A 106 2.85 -7.50 3.64
C ASP A 106 2.93 -6.14 2.96
N LEU A 107 4.10 -5.82 2.40
CA LEU A 107 4.37 -4.53 1.75
C LEU A 107 3.49 -4.28 0.52
N ASN A 108 2.91 -5.32 -0.09
CA ASN A 108 1.94 -5.15 -1.19
C ASN A 108 0.57 -4.65 -0.68
N GLN A 109 0.28 -4.88 0.60
CA GLN A 109 -0.94 -4.46 1.28
C GLN A 109 -0.65 -3.38 2.34
N TYR A 110 0.40 -2.57 2.13
CA TYR A 110 0.80 -1.53 3.08
C TYR A 110 -0.33 -0.50 3.31
N PRO A 111 -0.46 0.06 4.54
CA PRO A 111 -1.41 1.13 4.83
C PRO A 111 -1.28 2.34 3.90
N VAL A 112 -2.40 2.99 3.59
CA VAL A 112 -2.46 4.11 2.63
C VAL A 112 -3.04 5.36 3.25
N PHE A 113 -2.39 6.49 2.97
CA PHE A 113 -2.79 7.82 3.43
C PHE A 113 -2.88 8.80 2.25
N PRO A 114 -3.75 9.82 2.32
CA PRO A 114 -3.84 10.84 1.28
C PRO A 114 -2.62 11.75 1.30
N TRP A 115 -2.21 12.25 0.14
CA TRP A 115 -1.50 13.54 0.09
C TRP A 115 -2.46 14.62 0.61
N VAL A 116 -2.03 15.46 1.55
CA VAL A 116 -2.88 16.54 2.10
C VAL A 116 -2.47 17.91 1.57
N LEU A 117 -1.17 18.21 1.57
CA LEU A 117 -0.65 19.50 1.13
C LEU A 117 -0.30 19.47 -0.37
N THR A 118 -0.40 20.63 -1.02
CA THR A 118 -0.05 20.83 -2.43
C THR A 118 1.12 21.79 -2.62
N ASN A 119 1.40 22.62 -1.62
CA ASN A 119 2.43 23.66 -1.67
C ASN A 119 3.71 23.20 -0.97
N TYR A 120 4.71 22.87 -1.77
CA TYR A 120 6.04 22.47 -1.32
C TYR A 120 7.15 23.42 -1.84
N GLU A 121 6.77 24.58 -2.38
CA GLU A 121 7.69 25.53 -3.03
C GLU A 121 7.79 26.87 -2.28
N SER A 122 6.73 27.31 -1.58
CA SER A 122 6.75 28.56 -0.83
C SER A 122 7.65 28.51 0.42
N GLU A 123 8.20 29.67 0.80
CA GLU A 123 9.00 29.83 2.02
C GLU A 123 8.18 29.65 3.30
N GLU A 124 6.90 30.00 3.25
CA GLU A 124 5.95 29.84 4.35
C GLU A 124 4.74 29.03 3.90
N LEU A 125 4.12 28.31 4.86
CA LEU A 125 2.91 27.53 4.63
C LEU A 125 1.82 27.95 5.60
N ASP A 126 0.83 28.67 5.10
CA ASP A 126 -0.36 29.03 5.86
C ASP A 126 -1.43 27.93 5.75
N LEU A 127 -1.68 27.23 6.86
CA LEU A 127 -2.69 26.17 6.96
C LEU A 127 -4.13 26.71 7.03
N THR A 128 -4.33 28.03 7.01
CA THR A 128 -5.65 28.67 6.88
C THR A 128 -6.04 28.92 5.42
N VAL A 129 -5.10 28.79 4.48
CA VAL A 129 -5.33 29.05 3.05
C VAL A 129 -5.79 27.76 2.33
N PRO A 130 -7.03 27.72 1.78
CA PRO A 130 -7.56 26.50 1.15
C PRO A 130 -6.73 25.98 -0.04
N SER A 131 -6.07 26.85 -0.80
CA SER A 131 -5.30 26.45 -1.98
C SER A 131 -4.02 25.65 -1.65
N ASN A 132 -3.60 25.65 -0.38
CA ASN A 132 -2.49 24.81 0.10
C ASN A 132 -2.91 23.35 0.34
N PHE A 133 -4.21 23.05 0.28
CA PHE A 133 -4.75 21.71 0.49
C PHE A 133 -5.16 21.06 -0.82
N ARG A 134 -4.94 19.75 -0.87
CA ARG A 134 -5.33 18.92 -2.00
C ARG A 134 -6.84 18.68 -1.95
N ASP A 135 -7.46 18.72 -3.12
CA ASP A 135 -8.83 18.24 -3.29
C ASP A 135 -8.92 16.74 -2.98
N LEU A 136 -9.48 16.41 -1.81
CA LEU A 136 -9.65 15.04 -1.31
C LEU A 136 -10.81 14.30 -1.99
N SER A 137 -11.65 14.99 -2.77
CA SER A 137 -12.73 14.36 -3.54
C SER A 137 -12.26 13.66 -4.81
N LYS A 138 -11.01 13.91 -5.22
CA LYS A 138 -10.42 13.46 -6.49
C LYS A 138 -9.22 12.53 -6.27
N PRO A 139 -9.06 11.46 -7.07
CA PRO A 139 -7.82 10.69 -7.12
C PRO A 139 -6.67 11.55 -7.67
N ILE A 140 -5.42 11.13 -7.46
CA ILE A 140 -4.24 11.93 -7.88
C ILE A 140 -4.30 12.20 -9.39
N GLY A 141 -4.65 11.19 -10.18
CA GLY A 141 -4.74 11.30 -11.64
C GLY A 141 -5.65 12.41 -12.13
N ALA A 142 -6.72 12.71 -11.38
CA ALA A 142 -7.73 13.71 -11.70
C ALA A 142 -7.43 15.13 -11.19
N LEU A 143 -6.33 15.34 -10.45
CA LEU A 143 -5.99 16.66 -9.92
C LEU A 143 -5.51 17.63 -11.01
N ASN A 144 -4.67 17.14 -11.93
CA ASN A 144 -4.19 17.90 -13.07
C ASN A 144 -5.20 17.77 -14.23
N PRO A 145 -5.84 18.85 -14.69
CA PRO A 145 -6.86 18.78 -15.74
C PRO A 145 -6.37 18.17 -17.05
N LYS A 146 -5.13 18.47 -17.46
CA LYS A 146 -4.57 17.92 -18.71
C LYS A 146 -4.41 16.40 -18.62
N ARG A 147 -4.00 15.91 -17.46
CA ARG A 147 -3.84 14.48 -17.20
C ARG A 147 -5.19 13.78 -17.00
N ALA A 148 -6.15 14.45 -16.39
CA ALA A 148 -7.51 13.94 -16.24
C ALA A 148 -8.14 13.64 -17.61
N VAL A 149 -7.96 14.55 -18.60
CA VAL A 149 -8.40 14.33 -19.99
C VAL A 149 -7.71 13.12 -20.60
N PHE A 150 -6.37 13.02 -20.47
CA PHE A 150 -5.63 11.87 -20.97
C PHE A 150 -6.16 10.52 -20.43
N TYR A 151 -6.43 10.43 -19.13
CA TYR A 151 -6.95 9.20 -18.54
C TYR A 151 -8.41 8.92 -18.92
N ALA A 152 -9.23 9.97 -19.09
CA ALA A 152 -10.59 9.82 -19.59
C ALA A 152 -10.59 9.29 -21.03
N ASP A 153 -9.81 9.90 -21.92
CA ASP A 153 -9.69 9.48 -23.32
C ASP A 153 -9.17 8.04 -23.43
N ARG A 154 -8.17 7.67 -22.62
CA ARG A 154 -7.65 6.30 -22.53
C ARG A 154 -8.72 5.30 -22.11
N TYR A 155 -9.56 5.65 -21.12
CA TYR A 155 -10.63 4.78 -20.64
C TYR A 155 -11.75 4.63 -21.69
N GLU A 156 -12.09 5.69 -22.42
CA GLU A 156 -13.14 5.69 -23.43
C GLU A 156 -12.74 4.99 -24.73
N SER A 157 -11.48 5.13 -25.14
CA SER A 157 -10.91 4.52 -26.36
C SER A 157 -10.29 3.15 -26.13
N TRP A 158 -10.64 2.47 -25.05
CA TRP A 158 -10.07 1.18 -24.67
C TRP A 158 -10.44 0.10 -25.70
N ASP A 159 -9.43 -0.44 -26.39
CA ASP A 159 -9.56 -1.43 -27.47
C ASP A 159 -8.85 -2.76 -27.14
N GLU A 160 -8.55 -3.00 -25.86
CA GLU A 160 -7.99 -4.27 -25.39
C GLU A 160 -9.10 -5.24 -24.97
N GLU A 161 -8.82 -6.55 -24.98
CA GLU A 161 -9.77 -7.58 -24.52
C GLU A 161 -10.07 -7.50 -23.00
N THR A 162 -9.23 -6.76 -22.26
CA THR A 162 -9.34 -6.56 -20.82
C THR A 162 -10.33 -5.45 -20.47
N PRO A 163 -10.92 -5.43 -19.26
CA PRO A 163 -11.79 -4.33 -18.83
C PRO A 163 -11.06 -2.97 -18.82
N PRO A 164 -11.73 -1.88 -19.22
CA PRO A 164 -11.12 -0.56 -19.29
C PRO A 164 -10.67 -0.06 -17.92
N CYS A 165 -9.53 0.62 -17.88
CA CYS A 165 -9.01 1.25 -16.67
C CYS A 165 -8.35 2.60 -16.95
N HIS A 166 -8.35 3.48 -15.95
CA HIS A 166 -7.65 4.76 -16.00
C HIS A 166 -6.16 4.55 -15.71
N TYR A 167 -5.86 3.68 -14.73
CA TYR A 167 -4.50 3.43 -14.25
C TYR A 167 -4.19 1.94 -14.32
N THR A 168 -3.15 1.58 -15.07
CA THR A 168 -2.56 0.25 -15.11
C THR A 168 -1.69 0.00 -13.87
N THR A 169 -1.05 1.03 -13.29
CA THR A 169 -0.32 0.92 -12.02
C THR A 169 -1.25 1.12 -10.81
N HIS A 170 -1.11 0.28 -9.79
CA HIS A 170 -1.82 0.44 -8.53
C HIS A 170 -1.17 1.50 -7.62
N TYR A 171 -1.97 2.24 -6.87
CA TYR A 171 -1.51 3.22 -5.86
C TYR A 171 -0.87 2.57 -4.62
N SER A 172 -0.69 1.24 -4.62
CA SER A 172 -0.11 0.49 -3.51
C SER A 172 0.69 -0.69 -3.95
N THR A 173 1.99 -0.63 -3.72
CA THR A 173 2.93 -1.68 -4.07
C THR A 173 4.08 -1.74 -3.07
N ALA A 174 4.71 -2.91 -2.94
CA ALA A 174 5.89 -3.06 -2.10
C ALA A 174 7.03 -2.12 -2.54
N ALA A 175 7.24 -1.99 -3.86
CA ALA A 175 8.27 -1.09 -4.39
C ALA A 175 8.03 0.37 -4.01
N SER A 176 6.78 0.86 -3.98
CA SER A 176 6.49 2.23 -3.53
C SER A 176 6.86 2.44 -2.05
N THR A 177 6.57 1.48 -1.17
CA THR A 177 6.93 1.56 0.25
C THR A 177 8.44 1.46 0.47
N LEU A 178 9.12 0.52 -0.20
CA LEU A 178 10.58 0.41 -0.13
C LEU A 178 11.26 1.67 -0.64
N HIS A 179 10.68 2.31 -1.66
CA HIS A 179 11.18 3.56 -2.21
C HIS A 179 11.07 4.73 -1.21
N TRP A 180 9.93 4.86 -0.52
CA TRP A 180 9.75 5.89 0.52
C TRP A 180 10.68 5.69 1.72
N LEU A 181 10.89 4.42 2.10
CA LEU A 181 11.60 4.05 3.33
C LEU A 181 13.04 3.58 3.08
N VAL A 182 13.60 3.83 1.89
CA VAL A 182 14.94 3.35 1.47
C VAL A 182 16.09 3.76 2.41
N ARG A 183 15.87 4.74 3.28
CA ARG A 183 16.85 5.25 4.27
C ARG A 183 16.75 4.57 5.64
N ILE A 184 15.77 3.71 5.87
CA ILE A 184 15.51 3.05 7.15
C ILE A 184 15.66 1.54 7.01
N GLU A 185 16.41 0.91 7.92
CA GLU A 185 16.42 -0.56 8.04
C GLU A 185 15.13 -1.08 8.69
N PRO A 186 14.60 -2.24 8.27
CA PRO A 186 15.17 -3.18 7.28
C PRO A 186 14.81 -2.89 5.82
N PHE A 187 14.14 -1.78 5.52
CA PHE A 187 13.65 -1.47 4.17
C PHE A 187 14.78 -1.23 3.17
N THR A 188 15.91 -0.67 3.60
CA THR A 188 17.11 -0.55 2.76
C THR A 188 17.59 -1.93 2.33
N THR A 189 17.72 -2.88 3.26
CA THR A 189 18.09 -4.26 2.93
C THR A 189 17.10 -4.89 1.95
N PHE A 190 15.80 -4.72 2.17
CA PHE A 190 14.77 -5.25 1.26
C PHE A 190 14.84 -4.60 -0.14
N PHE A 191 15.08 -3.29 -0.20
CA PHE A 191 15.25 -2.56 -1.45
C PHE A 191 16.44 -3.09 -2.24
N LEU A 192 17.61 -3.21 -1.60
CA LEU A 192 18.84 -3.70 -2.23
C LEU A 192 18.64 -5.11 -2.75
N ASN A 193 18.07 -6.01 -1.96
CA ASN A 193 17.80 -7.38 -2.38
C ASN A 193 16.91 -7.44 -3.62
N ALA A 194 15.84 -6.65 -3.65
CA ALA A 194 14.93 -6.59 -4.79
C ALA A 194 15.56 -5.97 -6.06
N ASN A 195 16.63 -5.19 -5.90
CA ASN A 195 17.26 -4.42 -6.97
C ASN A 195 18.71 -4.86 -7.25
N GLY A 196 18.99 -6.18 -7.14
CA GLY A 196 20.29 -6.75 -7.49
C GLY A 196 21.45 -6.26 -6.62
N ASN A 197 21.20 -6.02 -5.33
CA ASN A 197 22.11 -5.44 -4.35
C ASN A 197 22.65 -4.05 -4.71
N LYS A 198 21.84 -3.25 -5.41
CA LYS A 198 22.19 -1.88 -5.79
C LYS A 198 21.06 -0.92 -5.45
N PHE A 199 21.41 0.32 -5.13
CA PHE A 199 20.44 1.41 -5.11
C PHE A 199 19.93 1.72 -6.53
N ASP A 200 18.77 2.37 -6.63
CA ASP A 200 18.23 2.80 -7.93
C ASP A 200 19.08 3.92 -8.54
N HIS A 201 18.78 4.28 -9.79
CA HIS A 201 19.33 5.46 -10.41
C HIS A 201 19.06 6.72 -9.53
N PRO A 202 20.04 7.60 -9.30
CA PRO A 202 19.89 8.75 -8.40
C PRO A 202 18.72 9.67 -8.76
N ASN A 203 18.42 9.88 -10.06
CA ASN A 203 17.27 10.68 -10.49
C ASN A 203 15.91 10.04 -10.16
N ARG A 204 15.87 8.73 -9.98
CA ARG A 204 14.64 8.00 -9.65
C ARG A 204 14.49 7.83 -8.15
N THR A 205 15.60 7.77 -7.41
CA THR A 205 15.63 7.65 -5.94
C THR A 205 14.89 8.80 -5.25
N PHE A 206 14.16 8.46 -4.18
CA PHE A 206 13.40 9.44 -3.40
C PHE A 206 14.38 10.46 -2.82
N SER A 207 14.32 11.69 -3.32
CA SER A 207 15.34 12.71 -3.04
C SER A 207 14.76 14.07 -2.66
N GLY A 208 13.47 14.33 -2.88
CA GLY A 208 12.86 15.59 -2.49
C GLY A 208 11.34 15.58 -2.51
N ILE A 209 10.71 16.24 -1.53
CA ILE A 209 9.25 16.26 -1.38
C ILE A 209 8.57 16.98 -2.56
N ALA A 210 9.06 18.18 -2.89
CA ALA A 210 8.50 18.97 -3.99
C ALA A 210 8.66 18.26 -5.34
N ARG A 211 9.79 17.57 -5.54
CA ARG A 211 10.06 16.74 -6.73
C ARG A 211 9.06 15.59 -6.82
N SER A 212 8.92 14.81 -5.76
CA SER A 212 7.96 13.70 -5.70
C SER A 212 6.53 14.15 -5.96
N TRP A 213 6.06 15.22 -5.30
CA TRP A 213 4.72 15.77 -5.55
C TRP A 213 4.53 16.20 -7.01
N ARG A 214 5.51 16.89 -7.59
CA ARG A 214 5.45 17.35 -8.99
C ARG A 214 5.36 16.18 -9.97
N HIS A 215 6.10 15.11 -9.73
CA HIS A 215 6.03 13.91 -10.55
C HIS A 215 4.67 13.24 -10.42
N CYS A 216 4.10 13.14 -9.20
CA CYS A 216 2.73 12.68 -9.00
C CYS A 216 1.69 13.49 -9.77
N GLN A 217 1.96 14.72 -10.20
CA GLN A 217 1.04 15.58 -10.95
C GLN A 217 1.26 15.60 -12.47
N ARG A 218 2.47 15.30 -12.92
CA ARG A 218 2.88 15.49 -14.32
C ARG A 218 3.10 14.19 -15.06
N ASP A 219 3.56 13.15 -14.37
CA ASP A 219 3.89 11.90 -15.03
C ASP A 219 2.61 11.18 -15.49
N THR A 220 2.64 10.73 -16.74
CA THR A 220 1.65 9.86 -17.39
C THR A 220 2.24 8.52 -17.76
N ALA A 221 3.55 8.30 -17.52
CA ALA A 221 4.27 7.06 -17.77
C ALA A 221 3.80 6.01 -16.78
N ASP A 222 2.64 5.45 -17.09
CA ASP A 222 2.07 4.33 -16.37
C ASP A 222 2.91 3.09 -16.70
N VAL A 223 3.58 2.53 -15.69
CA VAL A 223 4.36 1.31 -15.90
C VAL A 223 3.35 0.22 -16.17
N LYS A 224 3.35 -0.34 -17.39
CA LYS A 224 2.54 -1.52 -17.71
C LYS A 224 2.77 -2.55 -16.60
N VAL A 225 1.66 -3.10 -16.07
CA VAL A 225 1.61 -4.09 -14.98
C VAL A 225 2.69 -5.18 -15.14
N GLN A 226 2.99 -5.57 -16.38
CA GLN A 226 4.07 -6.50 -16.77
C GLN A 226 5.44 -6.24 -16.12
N HIS A 227 5.93 -5.00 -16.15
CA HIS A 227 7.28 -4.67 -15.66
C HIS A 227 7.35 -4.74 -14.13
N TYR A 228 6.20 -4.49 -13.48
CA TYR A 228 6.04 -4.60 -12.03
C TYR A 228 6.04 -6.05 -11.55
N TYR A 229 5.37 -6.94 -12.28
CA TYR A 229 5.40 -8.38 -11.97
C TYR A 229 6.78 -9.00 -12.23
N LEU A 230 7.49 -8.60 -13.29
CA LEU A 230 8.88 -9.03 -13.52
C LEU A 230 9.85 -8.55 -12.41
N GLN A 231 9.63 -7.37 -11.83
CA GLN A 231 10.36 -6.91 -10.64
C GLN A 231 10.01 -7.75 -9.39
N LEU A 232 8.76 -8.19 -9.25
CA LEU A 232 8.33 -9.13 -8.21
C LEU A 232 8.92 -10.54 -8.42
N SER A 233 9.11 -10.96 -9.67
CA SER A 233 9.84 -12.17 -10.04
C SER A 233 11.34 -12.06 -9.75
N GLY A 234 11.93 -10.88 -9.84
CA GLY A 234 13.31 -10.61 -9.41
C GLY A 234 13.52 -10.76 -7.90
N MET A 235 12.47 -10.54 -7.09
CA MET A 235 12.48 -10.89 -5.66
C MET A 235 12.47 -12.41 -5.41
N ARG A 236 12.32 -13.27 -6.45
CA ARG A 236 12.42 -14.76 -6.37
C ARG A 236 13.68 -15.24 -5.67
N GLN A 237 14.81 -14.53 -5.79
CA GLN A 237 16.13 -15.12 -5.54
C GLN A 237 16.94 -14.51 -4.40
N SER A 238 16.52 -13.39 -3.83
CA SER A 238 17.43 -12.61 -2.96
C SER A 238 16.78 -11.98 -1.72
N CYS A 239 15.47 -12.12 -1.49
CA CYS A 239 14.82 -11.45 -0.37
C CYS A 239 14.72 -12.36 0.88
N PRO A 240 15.62 -12.26 1.87
CA PRO A 240 15.39 -12.80 3.20
C PRO A 240 14.41 -11.87 3.93
N VAL A 241 13.15 -11.78 3.50
CA VAL A 241 12.06 -11.16 4.32
C VAL A 241 11.66 -12.11 5.46
N THR A 242 12.63 -12.87 5.96
CA THR A 242 12.49 -13.93 6.93
C THR A 242 13.66 -13.89 7.90
N ALA A 243 13.89 -12.72 8.50
CA ALA A 243 14.66 -12.66 9.73
C ALA A 243 13.87 -13.38 10.84
N LEU A 244 14.07 -14.69 10.91
CA LEU A 244 13.97 -15.62 12.03
C LEU A 244 13.41 -15.05 13.35
N GLN A 245 12.12 -15.27 13.58
CA GLN A 245 11.68 -15.75 14.89
C GLN A 245 10.94 -17.07 14.68
N GLU A 246 11.60 -18.18 15.00
CA GLU A 246 10.96 -19.49 15.14
C GLU A 246 10.01 -19.47 16.34
N GLY A 247 8.84 -18.86 16.19
CA GLY A 247 7.74 -18.96 17.13
C GLY A 247 6.89 -20.18 16.80
N VAL A 248 7.14 -21.32 17.45
CA VAL A 248 6.23 -22.47 17.37
C VAL A 248 5.05 -22.23 18.31
N ILE A 249 3.92 -21.76 17.77
CA ILE A 249 2.66 -21.73 18.53
C ILE A 249 2.00 -23.11 18.40
N ARG A 250 2.06 -23.93 19.47
CA ARG A 250 1.30 -25.19 19.52
C ARG A 250 -0.13 -24.90 20.00
N ALA A 251 -1.11 -25.05 19.11
CA ALA A 251 -2.53 -25.00 19.44
C ALA A 251 -3.16 -26.39 19.29
N ASN A 252 -3.55 -27.05 20.39
CA ASN A 252 -4.34 -28.29 20.39
C ASN A 252 -3.85 -29.38 19.40
N GLY A 253 -2.54 -29.67 19.39
CA GLY A 253 -1.95 -30.69 18.51
C GLY A 253 -1.66 -30.24 17.07
N VAL A 254 -2.10 -29.04 16.68
CA VAL A 254 -1.70 -28.41 15.40
C VAL A 254 -0.38 -27.68 15.63
N LYS A 255 0.67 -28.16 14.95
CA LYS A 255 1.97 -27.49 14.89
C LYS A 255 1.81 -26.32 13.91
N LEU A 256 1.51 -25.12 14.41
CA LEU A 256 1.57 -23.92 13.58
C LEU A 256 3.06 -23.64 13.35
N LYS A 257 3.56 -24.01 12.17
CA LYS A 257 4.81 -23.44 11.67
C LYS A 257 4.54 -21.97 11.44
N SER A 258 5.34 -21.11 12.07
CA SER A 258 5.44 -19.72 11.65
C SER A 258 5.73 -19.71 10.15
N LEU A 259 4.90 -19.03 9.36
CA LEU A 259 5.18 -18.81 7.95
C LEU A 259 6.24 -17.72 7.84
N SER A 260 7.48 -18.10 8.10
CA SER A 260 8.58 -17.42 7.45
C SER A 260 8.60 -17.77 5.96
N VAL A 261 8.36 -19.01 5.53
CA VAL A 261 8.68 -19.37 4.15
C VAL A 261 7.47 -19.99 3.45
N ILE A 262 6.77 -19.20 2.63
CA ILE A 262 6.11 -19.75 1.44
C ILE A 262 7.13 -19.66 0.32
N ASP A 263 7.46 -20.83 -0.23
CA ASP A 263 8.05 -20.94 -1.55
C ASP A 263 7.06 -20.34 -2.55
N LEU A 264 7.29 -19.09 -2.90
CA LEU A 264 6.48 -18.32 -3.84
C LEU A 264 6.67 -18.82 -5.29
N SER A 265 7.58 -19.78 -5.56
CA SER A 265 7.90 -20.26 -6.91
C SER A 265 6.66 -20.67 -7.73
N ALA A 266 5.85 -21.58 -7.20
CA ALA A 266 4.74 -22.19 -7.95
C ALA A 266 3.55 -21.25 -8.22
N HIS A 267 3.39 -20.17 -7.45
CA HIS A 267 2.27 -19.23 -7.64
C HIS A 267 2.64 -18.03 -8.50
N TYR A 268 3.93 -17.64 -8.50
CA TYR A 268 4.42 -16.61 -9.40
C TYR A 268 4.59 -17.15 -10.83
N GLU A 269 4.89 -18.44 -11.01
CA GLU A 269 4.88 -19.10 -12.34
C GLU A 269 3.51 -19.03 -13.02
N ALA A 270 2.42 -19.29 -12.28
CA ALA A 270 1.05 -19.20 -12.81
C ALA A 270 0.64 -17.76 -13.20
N VAL A 271 1.18 -16.73 -12.52
CA VAL A 271 0.94 -15.32 -12.86
C VAL A 271 1.84 -14.87 -14.02
N GLU A 272 3.09 -15.37 -14.09
CA GLU A 272 3.98 -15.15 -15.24
C GLU A 272 3.41 -15.75 -16.53
N GLU A 273 2.86 -16.97 -16.49
CA GLU A 273 2.23 -17.60 -17.67
C GLU A 273 0.94 -16.92 -18.10
N LEU A 274 0.12 -16.44 -17.16
CA LEU A 274 -1.05 -15.61 -17.46
C LEU A 274 -0.67 -14.35 -18.23
N LEU A 275 0.37 -13.65 -17.77
CA LEU A 275 0.85 -12.42 -18.40
C LEU A 275 1.58 -12.73 -19.72
N ALA A 276 2.24 -13.88 -19.84
CA ALA A 276 2.86 -14.34 -21.08
C ALA A 276 1.84 -14.75 -22.15
N HIS A 277 0.65 -15.20 -21.75
CA HIS A 277 -0.46 -15.46 -22.67
C HIS A 277 -1.09 -14.17 -23.22
N GLU A 278 -1.04 -13.06 -22.48
CA GLU A 278 -1.45 -11.73 -22.96
C GLU A 278 -0.37 -11.05 -23.86
N GLN A 279 0.83 -11.63 -24.00
CA GLN A 279 1.99 -11.05 -24.72
C GLN A 279 2.02 -11.28 -26.24
N SER A 280 1.04 -11.94 -26.87
CA SER A 280 1.15 -12.23 -28.31
C SER A 280 0.97 -11.01 -29.24
N SER A 281 0.82 -9.81 -28.70
CA SER A 281 0.81 -8.56 -29.46
C SER A 281 1.64 -7.51 -28.71
N LEU A 282 2.51 -6.80 -29.42
CA LEU A 282 3.40 -5.70 -28.99
C LEU A 282 4.86 -6.10 -28.72
N GLU A 283 5.62 -6.22 -29.82
CA GLU A 283 7.07 -5.97 -29.84
C GLU A 283 7.35 -4.47 -29.63
N ASP A 284 8.53 -4.16 -29.11
CA ASP A 284 9.14 -2.84 -28.89
C ASP A 284 8.59 -1.99 -27.72
N VAL A 285 9.14 -2.21 -26.51
CA VAL A 285 9.12 -1.20 -25.44
C VAL A 285 10.55 -0.95 -24.96
N ASP A 286 10.99 0.30 -25.12
CA ASP A 286 12.28 0.85 -24.73
C ASP A 286 12.65 0.48 -23.28
N HIS A 287 13.86 -0.05 -23.07
CA HIS A 287 14.38 -0.38 -21.73
C HIS A 287 14.59 0.85 -20.83
N ASP A 288 14.48 2.07 -21.37
CA ASP A 288 14.57 3.34 -20.64
C ASP A 288 13.23 3.86 -20.06
N ALA A 289 12.11 3.19 -20.31
CA ALA A 289 10.77 3.61 -19.83
C ALA A 289 10.46 3.21 -18.36
N SER A 290 11.46 2.87 -17.56
CA SER A 290 11.28 2.52 -16.14
C SER A 290 11.27 3.78 -15.27
N CYS A 291 10.11 4.43 -15.18
CA CYS A 291 9.86 5.49 -14.21
C CYS A 291 9.01 4.91 -13.04
N PRO A 292 9.59 4.59 -11.87
CA PRO A 292 8.85 4.17 -10.67
C PRO A 292 7.88 5.25 -10.15
N ASP A 293 7.88 6.43 -10.75
CA ASP A 293 7.22 7.64 -10.25
C ASP A 293 5.69 7.60 -10.35
N CYS A 294 5.13 6.83 -11.29
CA CYS A 294 3.68 6.59 -11.36
C CYS A 294 3.13 5.78 -10.18
N SER A 295 3.99 5.14 -9.36
CA SER A 295 3.55 4.45 -8.13
C SER A 295 3.34 5.40 -6.93
N ARG A 296 3.60 6.71 -7.08
CA ARG A 296 3.56 7.71 -5.99
C ARG A 296 2.18 8.36 -5.77
N LEU A 297 1.08 7.70 -6.17
CA LEU A 297 -0.29 8.24 -6.08
C LEU A 297 -0.83 8.40 -4.63
N ARG A 298 -0.03 8.05 -3.62
CA ARG A 298 -0.35 8.18 -2.19
C ARG A 298 0.89 8.54 -1.38
N VAL A 299 0.68 8.74 -0.08
CA VAL A 299 1.74 8.68 0.92
C VAL A 299 1.50 7.52 1.87
N ASP A 300 2.59 7.05 2.47
CA ASP A 300 2.55 6.07 3.54
C ASP A 300 2.31 6.80 4.89
N PRO A 301 1.74 6.13 5.92
CA PRO A 301 1.46 6.76 7.21
C PRO A 301 2.66 7.49 7.84
N GLU A 302 3.87 7.02 7.54
CA GLU A 302 5.16 7.50 8.04
C GLU A 302 5.39 9.00 7.76
N PHE A 303 4.83 9.54 6.67
CA PHE A 303 4.86 10.98 6.38
C PHE A 303 4.25 11.85 7.50
N TYR A 304 3.42 11.26 8.35
CA TYR A 304 2.67 11.96 9.42
C TYR A 304 3.19 11.65 10.83
N TYR A 305 4.25 10.84 10.98
CA TYR A 305 4.82 10.57 12.31
C TYR A 305 6.31 10.17 12.36
N LEU A 306 6.97 9.86 11.24
CA LEU A 306 8.32 9.27 11.22
C LEU A 306 9.34 10.18 10.50
N PRO A 307 9.96 11.17 11.19
CA PRO A 307 10.92 12.08 10.57
C PRO A 307 12.20 11.39 10.05
N GLU A 308 12.56 10.23 10.60
CA GLU A 308 13.78 9.49 10.29
C GLU A 308 13.83 9.04 8.81
N MET A 309 12.68 8.86 8.16
CA MET A 309 12.63 8.44 6.74
C MET A 309 13.23 9.48 5.78
N PHE A 310 13.34 10.73 6.23
CA PHE A 310 13.86 11.84 5.43
C PHE A 310 15.37 12.07 5.63
N VAL A 311 16.01 11.32 6.53
CA VAL A 311 17.42 11.51 6.90
C VAL A 311 18.23 10.27 6.51
N ASN A 312 19.36 10.46 5.85
CA ASN A 312 20.31 9.41 5.54
C ASN A 312 21.26 9.16 6.75
N ASN A 313 20.68 8.74 7.87
CA ASN A 313 21.44 8.55 9.12
C ASN A 313 22.49 7.44 9.02
N ASN A 314 22.30 6.49 8.10
CA ASN A 314 23.21 5.36 7.88
C ASN A 314 24.36 5.69 6.90
N GLY A 315 24.39 6.90 6.33
CA GLY A 315 25.45 7.31 5.40
C GLY A 315 25.48 6.50 4.11
N TYR A 316 24.32 6.07 3.61
CA TYR A 316 24.21 5.33 2.35
C TYR A 316 24.71 6.16 1.17
N CYS A 317 25.40 5.51 0.22
CA CYS A 317 25.80 6.12 -1.04
C CYS A 317 24.66 5.98 -2.05
N LEU A 318 23.85 7.03 -2.19
CA LEU A 318 22.68 7.05 -3.09
C LEU A 318 22.99 7.66 -4.47
N GLY A 319 24.27 8.00 -4.72
CA GLY A 319 24.80 8.54 -5.98
C GLY A 319 24.47 10.00 -6.24
N ASP A 320 24.90 10.48 -7.41
CA ASP A 320 24.72 11.86 -7.87
C ASP A 320 23.69 11.90 -9.00
N ARG A 321 22.80 12.88 -8.93
CA ARG A 321 21.82 13.14 -10.00
C ARG A 321 22.50 13.75 -11.23
N ASP A 322 21.79 13.76 -12.36
CA ASP A 322 22.34 14.29 -13.62
C ASP A 322 22.64 15.79 -13.54
N ASP A 323 21.98 16.50 -12.63
CA ASP A 323 22.24 17.91 -12.32
C ASP A 323 23.43 18.12 -11.36
N GLY A 324 24.15 17.05 -11.02
CA GLY A 324 25.30 17.07 -10.12
C GLY A 324 24.96 17.19 -8.64
N VAL A 325 23.66 17.14 -8.28
CA VAL A 325 23.25 17.20 -6.88
C VAL A 325 23.35 15.80 -6.25
N PRO A 326 24.14 15.62 -5.18
CA PRO A 326 24.24 14.33 -4.49
C PRO A 326 22.92 13.98 -3.81
N VAL A 327 22.51 12.71 -3.90
CA VAL A 327 21.35 12.20 -3.15
C VAL A 327 21.81 11.79 -1.75
N CYS A 328 21.25 12.41 -0.72
CA CYS A 328 21.54 12.10 0.67
C CYS A 328 20.25 12.22 1.50
N ASP A 329 20.12 13.23 2.37
CA ASP A 329 18.86 13.60 3.00
C ASP A 329 17.82 14.00 1.95
N VAL A 330 16.55 13.82 2.28
CA VAL A 330 15.45 14.23 1.42
C VAL A 330 15.35 15.75 1.44
N GLU A 331 15.33 16.38 0.26
CA GLU A 331 15.09 17.80 0.09
C GLU A 331 13.70 18.16 0.64
N LEU A 332 13.68 18.91 1.74
CA LEU A 332 12.47 19.38 2.38
C LEU A 332 11.96 20.68 1.73
N PRO A 333 10.65 20.97 1.83
CA PRO A 333 10.09 22.27 1.46
C PRO A 333 10.73 23.39 2.28
N ALA A 334 10.80 24.60 1.72
CA ALA A 334 11.44 25.75 2.38
C ALA A 334 10.82 26.09 3.75
N TRP A 335 9.52 25.84 3.94
CA TRP A 335 8.81 26.02 5.21
C TRP A 335 9.15 24.97 6.29
N ALA A 336 9.87 23.90 5.95
CA ALA A 336 10.30 22.86 6.89
C ALA A 336 11.83 22.83 7.01
N LYS A 337 12.35 23.43 8.08
CA LYS A 337 13.80 23.52 8.34
C LYS A 337 14.42 22.18 8.74
N LYS A 338 13.60 21.28 9.30
CA LYS A 338 14.00 19.96 9.76
C LYS A 338 12.93 18.91 9.44
N PRO A 339 13.28 17.62 9.35
CA PRO A 339 12.32 16.55 9.14
C PRO A 339 11.18 16.53 10.17
N GLU A 340 11.46 16.88 11.42
CA GLU A 340 10.45 16.97 12.47
C GLU A 340 9.44 18.10 12.22
N ASP A 341 9.89 19.23 11.67
CA ASP A 341 9.00 20.32 11.26
C ASP A 341 8.09 19.87 10.12
N PHE A 342 8.66 19.16 9.14
CA PHE A 342 7.88 18.61 8.03
C PHE A 342 6.78 17.67 8.54
N VAL A 343 7.14 16.69 9.38
CA VAL A 343 6.18 15.71 9.94
C VAL A 343 5.14 16.39 10.81
N ARG A 344 5.55 17.32 11.68
CA ARG A 344 4.65 18.06 12.57
C ARG A 344 3.62 18.87 11.77
N ILE A 345 4.06 19.60 10.74
CA ILE A 345 3.18 20.40 9.89
C ILE A 345 2.25 19.50 9.07
N ASN A 346 2.74 18.38 8.52
CA ASN A 346 1.88 17.39 7.85
C ASN A 346 0.81 16.84 8.79
N ARG A 347 1.16 16.52 10.04
CA ARG A 347 0.18 16.07 11.03
C ARG A 347 -0.84 17.17 11.36
N MET A 348 -0.40 18.41 11.53
CA MET A 348 -1.31 19.56 11.73
C MET A 348 -2.25 19.75 10.53
N ALA A 349 -1.75 19.62 9.30
CA ALA A 349 -2.55 19.71 8.10
C ALA A 349 -3.58 18.56 8.00
N LEU A 350 -3.16 17.32 8.29
CA LEU A 350 -4.05 16.14 8.31
C LEU A 350 -5.17 16.29 9.35
N GLU A 351 -4.89 16.88 10.50
CA GLU A 351 -5.87 17.10 11.58
C GLU A 351 -6.63 18.44 11.45
N SER A 352 -6.40 19.19 10.36
CA SER A 352 -7.06 20.47 10.12
C SER A 352 -8.55 20.33 9.83
N GLU A 353 -9.29 21.44 9.96
CA GLU A 353 -10.71 21.48 9.63
C GLU A 353 -10.96 21.25 8.12
N PHE A 354 -10.04 21.73 7.26
CA PHE A 354 -10.11 21.50 5.81
C PHE A 354 -10.10 20.02 5.46
N VAL A 355 -9.24 19.24 6.11
CA VAL A 355 -9.22 17.78 5.91
C VAL A 355 -10.43 17.14 6.57
N SER A 356 -10.73 17.49 7.83
CA SER A 356 -11.83 16.86 8.60
C SER A 356 -13.18 16.95 7.88
N CYS A 357 -13.49 18.09 7.24
CA CYS A 357 -14.74 18.26 6.51
C CYS A 357 -14.80 17.54 5.15
N GLN A 358 -13.68 17.08 4.58
CA GLN A 358 -13.63 16.47 3.24
C GLN A 358 -13.08 15.03 3.22
N LEU A 359 -12.44 14.56 4.29
CA LEU A 359 -11.72 13.27 4.33
C LEU A 359 -12.60 12.07 3.96
N HIS A 360 -13.89 12.13 4.29
CA HIS A 360 -14.87 11.11 3.92
C HIS A 360 -14.95 10.88 2.40
N GLN A 361 -14.71 11.90 1.58
CA GLN A 361 -14.72 11.74 0.12
C GLN A 361 -13.49 11.03 -0.40
N TRP A 362 -12.33 11.20 0.25
CA TRP A 362 -11.15 10.40 -0.05
C TRP A 362 -11.36 8.94 0.40
N ILE A 363 -12.00 8.74 1.55
CA ILE A 363 -12.40 7.40 2.02
C ILE A 363 -13.32 6.74 0.99
N ASP A 364 -14.23 7.47 0.36
CA ASP A 364 -15.10 6.94 -0.70
C ASP A 364 -14.33 6.42 -1.91
N LEU A 365 -13.24 7.07 -2.30
CA LEU A 365 -12.36 6.65 -3.40
C LEU A 365 -11.59 5.36 -3.06
N ILE A 366 -11.09 5.25 -1.82
CA ILE A 366 -10.16 4.18 -1.44
C ILE A 366 -10.86 2.96 -0.84
N PHE A 367 -11.85 3.15 0.02
CA PHE A 367 -12.53 2.09 0.78
C PHE A 367 -14.05 2.06 0.57
N GLY A 368 -14.62 3.14 0.05
CA GLY A 368 -16.06 3.31 -0.09
C GLY A 368 -16.59 3.02 -1.48
N TYR A 369 -17.67 3.72 -1.81
CA TYR A 369 -18.50 3.37 -2.96
C TYR A 369 -17.93 3.83 -4.31
N LYS A 370 -16.93 4.72 -4.33
CA LYS A 370 -16.21 5.16 -5.53
C LYS A 370 -14.98 4.31 -5.83
N GLN A 371 -14.77 3.20 -5.13
CA GLN A 371 -13.66 2.27 -5.39
C GLN A 371 -13.87 1.44 -6.67
N ARG A 372 -15.14 1.11 -7.00
CA ARG A 372 -15.50 0.27 -8.15
C ARG A 372 -16.80 0.75 -8.81
N GLY A 373 -17.08 0.25 -10.02
CA GLY A 373 -18.34 0.48 -10.73
C GLY A 373 -18.46 1.88 -11.36
N PRO A 374 -19.68 2.30 -11.73
CA PRO A 374 -19.90 3.56 -12.46
C PRO A 374 -19.40 4.81 -11.72
N GLU A 375 -19.45 4.77 -10.39
CA GLU A 375 -18.98 5.86 -9.52
C GLU A 375 -17.45 6.00 -9.57
N ALA A 376 -16.73 4.88 -9.67
CA ALA A 376 -15.28 4.89 -9.87
C ALA A 376 -14.91 5.43 -11.26
N ALA A 377 -15.65 5.03 -12.30
CA ALA A 377 -15.42 5.54 -13.66
C ALA A 377 -15.62 7.06 -13.71
N ARG A 378 -16.72 7.58 -13.16
CA ARG A 378 -16.99 9.02 -13.13
C ARG A 378 -15.95 9.83 -12.34
N ALA A 379 -15.35 9.22 -11.32
CA ALA A 379 -14.31 9.85 -10.52
C ALA A 379 -12.89 9.71 -11.11
N LEU A 380 -12.73 9.08 -12.28
CA LEU A 380 -11.44 8.66 -12.84
C LEU A 380 -10.63 7.82 -11.85
N ASN A 381 -11.26 6.80 -11.25
CA ASN A 381 -10.71 6.00 -10.14
C ASN A 381 -10.73 4.49 -10.43
N VAL A 382 -10.68 4.10 -11.70
CA VAL A 382 -10.64 2.68 -12.10
C VAL A 382 -9.19 2.26 -12.34
N PHE A 383 -8.72 1.29 -11.55
CA PHE A 383 -7.40 0.68 -11.68
C PHE A 383 -7.47 -0.60 -12.52
N HIS A 384 -6.32 -1.18 -12.86
CA HIS A 384 -6.24 -2.44 -13.58
C HIS A 384 -7.08 -3.54 -12.89
N HIS A 385 -7.83 -4.33 -13.66
CA HIS A 385 -8.80 -5.27 -13.11
C HIS A 385 -8.19 -6.28 -12.13
N LEU A 386 -6.93 -6.70 -12.35
CA LEU A 386 -6.18 -7.61 -11.46
C LEU A 386 -5.89 -7.04 -10.06
N THR A 387 -6.02 -5.72 -9.87
CA THR A 387 -5.81 -5.09 -8.55
C THR A 387 -7.00 -5.28 -7.60
N TYR A 388 -8.12 -5.76 -8.13
CA TYR A 388 -9.36 -5.93 -7.38
C TYR A 388 -9.55 -7.36 -6.90
N GLU A 389 -9.89 -7.51 -5.62
CA GLU A 389 -10.34 -8.79 -5.06
C GLU A 389 -11.48 -9.39 -5.90
N GLY A 390 -11.37 -10.69 -6.20
CA GLY A 390 -12.34 -11.48 -6.95
C GLY A 390 -12.16 -11.48 -8.47
N SER A 391 -11.15 -10.77 -9.00
CA SER A 391 -10.93 -10.70 -10.45
C SER A 391 -10.34 -11.96 -11.07
N VAL A 392 -9.54 -12.72 -10.31
CA VAL A 392 -8.93 -13.98 -10.76
C VAL A 392 -9.03 -15.03 -9.65
N ASN A 393 -9.38 -16.25 -10.03
CA ASN A 393 -9.30 -17.41 -9.16
C ASN A 393 -8.01 -18.19 -9.48
N LEU A 394 -7.03 -18.12 -8.58
CA LEU A 394 -5.73 -18.77 -8.77
C LEU A 394 -5.85 -20.30 -8.82
N ASP A 395 -6.82 -20.88 -8.10
CA ASP A 395 -7.04 -22.33 -8.08
C ASP A 395 -7.51 -22.86 -9.44
N SER A 396 -8.26 -22.05 -10.20
CA SER A 396 -8.71 -22.44 -11.55
C SER A 396 -7.60 -22.42 -12.60
N LEU A 397 -6.50 -21.72 -12.32
CA LEU A 397 -5.36 -21.60 -13.23
C LEU A 397 -4.36 -22.74 -13.03
N ALA A 398 -4.14 -23.16 -11.77
CA ALA A 398 -3.33 -24.32 -11.45
C ALA A 398 -3.87 -25.65 -12.01
N SER A 399 -5.14 -25.68 -12.44
CA SER A 399 -5.77 -26.83 -13.10
C SER A 399 -5.65 -26.85 -14.63
N ASP A 400 -4.99 -25.85 -15.24
CA ASP A 400 -4.76 -25.83 -16.68
C ASP A 400 -3.60 -26.79 -17.04
N PRO A 401 -3.81 -27.82 -17.89
CA PRO A 401 -2.76 -28.74 -18.32
C PRO A 401 -1.64 -28.09 -19.14
N ARG A 402 -1.73 -26.80 -19.45
CA ARG A 402 -0.65 -26.01 -20.08
C ARG A 402 0.37 -25.45 -19.10
N CYS A 403 0.04 -25.42 -17.80
CA CYS A 403 0.87 -24.91 -16.70
C CYS A 403 1.58 -26.04 -15.90
N ALA A 404 1.68 -27.25 -16.48
CA ALA A 404 2.17 -28.47 -15.82
C ALA A 404 3.44 -29.04 -16.45
#